data_AF-N9FT14-F1
#
_entry.id   AF-N9FT14-F1
#
_cell.length_a   1.000
_cell.length_b   1.000
_cell.length_c   1.000
_cell.angle_alpha   90.00
_cell.angle_beta   90.00
_cell.angle_gamma   90.00
#
_symmetry.space_group_name_H-M   'P 1'
#
loop_
_entity.id
_entity.type
_entity.pdbx_description
1 polymer ?
#
loop_
_entity_poly.entity_id
_entity_poly.type
_entity_poly.pdbx_seq_one_letter_code
_entity_poly.pdbx_strand_id
1 'polypeptide(L)'
;MIEVKLNEQTLQGVWVFKLSQKLPDANVVNAKELEIKGITNFQQAMLQAYRALNKIKYQKRSVEFGAYHEADLITRNDLILVANDTRPMLISSGSVLEQDGLYLTLSQPCLLTPGKTYVIHLQMPNKQVDVIEVTQGISEYEVLLARAPTSLIVLEYEGNISASTYLVTTDTHSKRDLFLITEKSGGCAESSIPAINYTDQYYLKDKDYI
;
A
#
# COMPACT_ATOMS: atom_id res chain seq x y z
N MET A 1 23.61 -5.99 -17.42
CA MET A 1 23.71 -5.04 -18.56
C MET A 1 22.35 -5.08 -19.24
N ILE A 2 21.64 -3.95 -19.39
CA ILE A 2 20.32 -3.97 -20.04
C ILE A 2 20.54 -4.01 -21.55
N GLU A 3 20.02 -5.04 -22.23
CA GLU A 3 20.05 -5.13 -23.68
C GLU A 3 18.70 -4.67 -24.22
N VAL A 4 18.67 -3.49 -24.84
CA VAL A 4 17.48 -2.96 -25.52
C VAL A 4 17.60 -3.36 -26.99
N LYS A 5 16.74 -4.27 -27.45
CA LYS A 5 16.68 -4.63 -28.87
C LYS A 5 15.53 -3.89 -29.53
N LEU A 6 15.86 -3.09 -30.54
CA LEU A 6 14.90 -2.50 -31.46
C LEU A 6 14.54 -3.55 -32.50
N ASN A 7 13.30 -4.01 -32.50
CA ASN A 7 12.77 -4.78 -33.63
C ASN A 7 11.86 -3.85 -34.42
N GLU A 8 12.27 -3.51 -35.64
CA GLU A 8 11.39 -2.91 -36.62
C GLU A 8 10.41 -3.98 -37.10
N GLN A 9 9.17 -3.96 -36.58
CA GLN A 9 8.06 -4.62 -37.25
C GLN A 9 7.15 -3.55 -37.84
N THR A 10 7.33 -3.33 -39.14
CA THR A 10 6.51 -2.45 -39.97
C THR A 10 5.10 -2.99 -40.10
N LEU A 11 4.22 -2.62 -39.17
CA LEU A 11 2.80 -2.44 -39.42
C LEU A 11 2.36 -1.14 -38.73
N GLN A 12 2.17 -0.09 -39.54
CA GLN A 12 1.51 1.17 -39.17
C GLN A 12 2.22 2.09 -38.15
N GLY A 13 3.54 2.27 -38.25
CA GLY A 13 4.24 3.35 -37.51
C GLY A 13 4.32 3.15 -35.99
N VAL A 14 4.04 1.95 -35.50
CA VAL A 14 4.18 1.57 -34.09
C VAL A 14 5.55 0.92 -33.90
N TRP A 15 6.43 1.59 -33.17
CA TRP A 15 7.67 0.97 -32.71
C TRP A 15 7.35 -0.02 -31.59
N VAL A 16 7.86 -1.25 -31.72
CA VAL A 16 7.76 -2.29 -30.71
C VAL A 16 9.14 -2.48 -30.10
N PHE A 17 9.29 -2.09 -28.84
CA PHE A 17 10.55 -2.24 -28.12
C PHE A 17 10.54 -3.56 -27.36
N LYS A 18 11.54 -4.40 -27.65
CA LYS A 18 11.77 -5.64 -26.90
C LYS A 18 12.90 -5.40 -25.91
N LEU A 19 12.53 -5.27 -24.65
CA LEU A 19 13.52 -5.19 -23.59
C LEU A 19 13.92 -6.60 -23.16
N SER A 20 15.19 -6.99 -23.28
CA SER A 20 15.70 -8.24 -22.73
C SER A 20 16.64 -7.93 -21.57
N GLN A 21 16.22 -8.29 -20.36
CA GLN A 21 17.05 -8.09 -19.16
C GLN A 21 18.04 -9.26 -19.03
N LYS A 22 19.31 -9.04 -19.40
CA LYS A 22 20.42 -9.95 -19.06
C LYS A 22 21.12 -9.49 -17.78
N LEU A 23 21.23 -10.37 -16.79
CA LEU A 23 22.20 -10.21 -15.71
C LEU A 23 23.62 -10.24 -16.30
N PRO A 24 24.63 -9.64 -15.64
CA PRO A 24 25.99 -9.53 -16.18
C PRO A 24 26.70 -10.87 -16.48
N ASP A 25 26.14 -12.01 -16.06
CA ASP A 25 26.66 -13.33 -16.40
C ASP A 25 26.04 -13.87 -17.70
N ALA A 26 26.87 -14.49 -18.53
CA ALA A 26 26.47 -15.12 -19.79
C ALA A 26 25.57 -16.36 -19.62
N ASN A 27 25.30 -16.79 -18.38
CA ASN A 27 24.60 -18.03 -18.06
C ASN A 27 23.15 -17.82 -17.56
N VAL A 28 22.49 -16.77 -18.04
CA VAL A 28 21.12 -16.42 -17.64
C VAL A 28 20.11 -17.19 -18.48
N VAL A 29 19.43 -18.15 -17.84
CA VAL A 29 18.48 -19.07 -18.51
C VAL A 29 17.07 -18.47 -18.63
N ASN A 30 16.71 -17.48 -17.80
CA ASN A 30 15.36 -16.93 -17.75
C ASN A 30 15.37 -15.39 -17.68
N ALA A 31 15.69 -14.76 -18.82
CA ALA A 31 15.63 -13.32 -18.96
C ALA A 31 14.18 -12.85 -19.09
N LYS A 32 13.80 -11.81 -18.35
CA LYS A 32 12.47 -11.20 -18.50
C LYS A 32 12.44 -10.34 -19.75
N GLU A 33 11.44 -10.61 -20.59
CA GLU A 33 11.17 -9.83 -21.80
C GLU A 33 9.97 -8.92 -21.59
N LEU A 34 10.08 -7.66 -22.02
CA LEU A 34 8.99 -6.69 -21.97
C LEU A 34 8.76 -6.11 -23.37
N GLU A 35 7.54 -6.27 -23.87
CA GLU A 35 7.08 -5.66 -25.11
C GLU A 35 6.27 -4.40 -24.78
N ILE A 36 6.76 -3.24 -25.21
CA ILE A 36 6.03 -1.97 -25.06
C ILE A 36 5.80 -1.37 -26.44
N LYS A 37 4.53 -1.06 -26.72
CA LYS A 37 4.09 -0.40 -27.95
C LYS A 37 4.02 1.12 -27.73
N GLY A 38 4.38 1.89 -28.74
CA GLY A 38 4.18 3.36 -28.74
C GLY A 38 5.28 4.17 -28.07
N ILE A 39 6.41 3.55 -27.70
CA ILE A 39 7.64 4.30 -27.40
C ILE A 39 8.22 4.78 -28.72
N THR A 40 8.79 5.98 -28.81
CA THR A 40 9.40 6.48 -30.06
C THR A 40 10.88 6.84 -29.90
N ASN A 41 11.34 7.07 -28.67
CA ASN A 41 12.71 7.46 -28.35
C ASN A 41 13.42 6.34 -27.55
N PHE A 42 14.70 6.12 -27.85
CA PHE A 42 15.60 5.26 -27.09
C PHE A 42 15.68 5.64 -25.61
N GLN A 43 15.71 6.93 -25.27
CA GLN A 43 15.74 7.39 -23.88
C GLN A 43 14.48 6.97 -23.11
N GLN A 44 13.31 7.07 -23.75
CA GLN A 44 12.04 6.61 -23.19
C GLN A 44 12.04 5.09 -23.00
N ALA A 45 12.59 4.33 -23.97
CA ALA A 45 12.76 2.88 -23.87
C ALA A 45 13.66 2.51 -22.68
N MET A 46 14.78 3.21 -22.51
CA MET A 46 15.73 2.99 -21.43
C MET A 46 15.14 3.34 -20.06
N LEU A 47 14.34 4.40 -19.96
CA LEU A 47 13.65 4.78 -18.73
C LEU A 47 12.64 3.69 -18.32
N GLN A 48 11.82 3.20 -19.25
CA GLN A 48 10.90 2.09 -18.98
C GLN A 48 11.66 0.80 -18.60
N ALA A 49 12.81 0.56 -19.21
CA ALA A 49 13.70 -0.54 -18.87
C ALA A 49 14.15 -0.50 -17.41
N TYR A 50 14.65 0.65 -16.98
CA TYR A 50 15.15 0.82 -15.63
C TYR A 50 14.05 0.76 -14.59
N ARG A 51 12.86 1.31 -14.87
CA ARG A 51 11.69 1.16 -14.00
C ARG A 51 11.29 -0.31 -13.85
N ALA A 52 11.24 -1.07 -14.93
CA ALA A 52 10.93 -2.50 -14.88
C ALA A 52 11.97 -3.30 -14.08
N LEU A 53 13.27 -3.01 -14.28
CA LEU A 53 14.36 -3.63 -13.54
C LEU A 53 14.33 -3.28 -12.06
N ASN A 54 14.14 -2.00 -11.74
CA ASN A 54 14.06 -1.53 -10.36
C ASN A 54 12.83 -2.11 -9.66
N LYS A 55 11.70 -2.24 -10.35
CA LYS A 55 10.51 -2.91 -9.81
C LYS A 55 10.85 -4.35 -9.42
N ILE A 56 11.48 -5.13 -10.28
CA ILE A 56 11.89 -6.51 -9.94
C ILE A 56 12.90 -6.55 -8.79
N LYS A 57 13.86 -5.62 -8.77
CA LYS A 57 14.92 -5.58 -7.77
C LYS A 57 14.44 -5.18 -6.37
N TYR A 58 13.50 -4.25 -6.30
CA TYR A 58 13.04 -3.64 -5.05
C TYR A 58 11.63 -4.09 -4.63
N GLN A 59 10.95 -4.90 -5.45
CA GLN A 59 9.73 -5.62 -5.06
C GLN A 59 10.12 -6.76 -4.10
N LYS A 60 10.01 -6.49 -2.80
CA LYS A 60 10.37 -7.42 -1.72
C LYS A 60 9.15 -8.03 -1.03
N ARG A 61 7.98 -7.38 -1.14
CA ARG A 61 6.75 -7.81 -0.46
C ARG A 61 5.59 -7.79 -1.45
N SER A 62 4.77 -8.82 -1.35
CA SER A 62 3.49 -8.94 -2.04
C SER A 62 2.44 -9.28 -1.00
N VAL A 63 1.25 -8.73 -1.16
CA VAL A 63 0.09 -9.03 -0.34
C VAL A 63 -1.08 -9.33 -1.27
N GLU A 64 -1.94 -10.23 -0.82
CA GLU A 64 -3.20 -10.55 -1.48
C GLU A 64 -4.25 -10.59 -0.38
N PHE A 65 -5.36 -9.88 -0.57
CA PHE A 65 -6.47 -9.88 0.36
C PHE A 65 -7.79 -9.86 -0.41
N GLY A 66 -8.79 -10.49 0.18
CA GLY A 66 -10.18 -10.42 -0.27
C GLY A 66 -10.83 -9.15 0.27
N ALA A 67 -11.55 -8.45 -0.59
CA ALA A 67 -12.42 -7.35 -0.17
C ALA A 67 -13.78 -7.46 -0.86
N TYR A 68 -14.81 -6.92 -0.22
CA TYR A 68 -16.18 -6.90 -0.73
C TYR A 68 -16.38 -5.66 -1.62
N HIS A 69 -17.40 -4.85 -1.35
CA HIS A 69 -17.74 -3.69 -2.17
C HIS A 69 -16.67 -2.58 -2.13
N GLU A 70 -15.79 -2.57 -1.13
CA GLU A 70 -14.66 -1.64 -1.05
C GLU A 70 -13.66 -1.84 -2.21
N ALA A 71 -13.62 -3.05 -2.79
CA ALA A 71 -12.81 -3.35 -3.96
C ALA A 71 -13.23 -2.56 -5.22
N ASP A 72 -14.44 -2.00 -5.25
CA ASP A 72 -14.92 -1.19 -6.37
C ASP A 72 -14.42 0.26 -6.33
N LEU A 73 -13.95 0.71 -5.16
CA LEU A 73 -13.38 2.05 -5.01
C LEU A 73 -11.93 2.15 -5.48
N ILE A 74 -11.27 1.00 -5.64
CA ILE A 74 -9.86 0.93 -5.99
C ILE A 74 -9.67 0.46 -7.43
N THR A 75 -8.67 1.02 -8.09
CA THR A 75 -8.31 0.73 -9.47
C THR A 75 -6.85 0.28 -9.58
N ARG A 76 -6.50 -0.29 -10.72
CA ARG A 76 -5.13 -0.73 -10.98
C ARG A 76 -4.18 0.48 -10.90
N ASN A 77 -3.04 0.27 -10.24
CA ASN A 77 -2.04 1.28 -9.90
C ASN A 77 -2.41 2.26 -8.77
N ASP A 78 -3.56 2.09 -8.11
CA ASP A 78 -3.81 2.83 -6.87
C ASP A 78 -2.88 2.36 -5.75
N LEU A 79 -2.64 3.28 -4.82
CA LEU A 79 -1.86 3.05 -3.62
C LEU A 79 -2.79 2.80 -2.45
N ILE A 80 -2.55 1.70 -1.76
CA ILE A 80 -3.26 1.32 -0.54
C ILE A 80 -2.28 1.23 0.63
N LEU A 81 -2.82 1.45 1.83
CA LEU A 81 -2.12 1.21 3.08
C LEU A 81 -2.65 -0.09 3.65
N VAL A 82 -1.74 -1.00 3.94
CA VAL A 82 -2.08 -2.29 4.56
C VAL A 82 -1.46 -2.30 5.94
N ALA A 83 -2.30 -2.43 6.97
CA ALA A 83 -1.84 -2.66 8.33
C ALA A 83 -1.10 -4.00 8.38
N ASN A 84 0.09 -4.01 8.99
CA ASN A 84 0.87 -5.22 9.13
C ASN A 84 0.86 -5.68 10.59
N ASP A 85 -0.08 -6.57 10.91
CA ASP A 85 -0.31 -7.07 12.26
C ASP A 85 0.77 -8.04 12.75
N THR A 86 1.70 -8.45 11.88
CA THR A 86 2.85 -9.28 12.29
C THR A 86 4.00 -8.44 12.88
N ARG A 87 3.91 -7.11 12.85
CA ARG A 87 4.94 -6.25 13.43
C ARG A 87 4.79 -6.22 14.96
N PRO A 88 5.85 -6.49 15.73
CA PRO A 88 5.79 -6.49 17.20
C PRO A 88 5.50 -5.10 17.81
N MET A 89 5.55 -4.05 16.99
CA MET A 89 5.24 -2.67 17.38
C MET A 89 3.75 -2.34 17.25
N LEU A 90 2.99 -3.20 16.56
CA LEU A 90 1.53 -3.09 16.50
C LEU A 90 0.92 -3.89 17.64
N ILE A 91 0.07 -3.24 18.43
CA ILE A 91 -0.62 -3.88 19.54
C ILE A 91 -2.00 -4.37 19.13
N SER A 92 -2.74 -3.57 18.38
CA SER A 92 -4.11 -3.87 17.96
C SER A 92 -4.48 -3.04 16.73
N SER A 93 -5.31 -3.60 15.86
CA SER A 93 -5.90 -2.95 14.69
C SER A 93 -7.38 -3.32 14.60
N GLY A 94 -8.20 -2.51 13.94
CA GLY A 94 -9.62 -2.82 13.81
C GLY A 94 -10.49 -1.61 13.58
N SER A 95 -11.76 -1.71 13.95
CA SER A 95 -12.76 -0.65 13.82
C SER A 95 -13.19 -0.13 15.18
N VAL A 96 -13.49 1.17 15.26
CA VAL A 96 -14.07 1.78 16.46
C VAL A 96 -15.56 1.43 16.51
N LEU A 97 -16.04 0.89 17.63
CA LEU A 97 -17.43 0.49 17.83
C LEU A 97 -18.25 1.59 18.51
N GLU A 98 -17.67 2.25 19.50
CA GLU A 98 -18.34 3.28 20.29
C GLU A 98 -17.35 4.35 20.75
N GLN A 99 -17.85 5.57 20.97
CA GLN A 99 -17.10 6.67 21.57
C GLN A 99 -17.94 7.32 22.68
N ASP A 100 -17.40 7.33 23.90
CA ASP A 100 -17.92 8.12 25.03
C ASP A 100 -16.90 9.19 25.44
N GLY A 101 -17.08 10.40 24.91
CA GLY A 101 -16.14 11.51 25.12
C GLY A 101 -14.74 11.19 24.58
N LEU A 102 -13.79 10.92 25.50
CA LEU A 102 -12.41 10.54 25.18
C LEU A 102 -12.16 9.03 25.26
N TYR A 103 -13.15 8.25 25.70
CA TYR A 103 -13.08 6.79 25.72
C TYR A 103 -13.53 6.22 24.37
N LEU A 104 -12.77 5.28 23.84
CA LEU A 104 -13.12 4.53 22.63
C LEU A 104 -13.26 3.05 22.95
N THR A 105 -14.36 2.45 22.48
CA THR A 105 -14.57 1.01 22.47
C THR A 105 -14.10 0.44 21.14
N LEU A 106 -13.18 -0.51 21.20
CA LEU A 106 -12.48 -1.10 20.07
C LEU A 106 -13.05 -2.47 19.70
N SER A 107 -12.95 -2.85 18.42
CA SER A 107 -13.39 -4.17 17.94
C SER A 107 -12.49 -5.34 18.36
N GLN A 108 -11.21 -5.07 18.64
CA GLN A 108 -10.24 -6.09 19.03
C GLN A 108 -9.63 -5.74 20.39
N PRO A 109 -9.22 -6.75 21.20
CA PRO A 109 -8.59 -6.49 22.48
C PRO A 109 -7.26 -5.74 22.28
N CYS A 110 -7.00 -4.78 23.15
CA CYS A 110 -5.81 -3.95 23.18
C CYS A 110 -5.30 -3.86 24.62
N LEU A 111 -4.19 -4.54 24.89
CA LEU A 111 -3.54 -4.58 26.20
C LEU A 111 -2.33 -3.63 26.22
N LEU A 112 -2.53 -2.44 26.75
CA LEU A 112 -1.51 -1.42 26.93
C LEU A 112 -0.84 -1.59 28.30
N THR A 113 0.49 -1.66 28.32
CA THR A 113 1.24 -1.78 29.58
C THR A 113 1.45 -0.39 30.21
N PRO A 114 1.19 -0.21 31.51
CA PRO A 114 1.50 1.04 32.20
C PRO A 114 2.99 1.40 32.07
N GLY A 115 3.28 2.68 31.82
CA GLY A 115 4.66 3.20 31.72
C GLY A 115 5.28 3.14 30.31
N LYS A 116 4.54 2.67 29.30
CA LYS A 116 4.91 2.81 27.88
C LYS A 116 3.99 3.81 27.20
N THR A 117 4.53 4.58 26.27
CA THR A 117 3.76 5.50 25.44
C THR A 117 3.23 4.75 24.22
N TYR A 118 1.93 4.89 23.96
CA TYR A 118 1.26 4.32 22.82
C TYR A 118 0.54 5.43 22.06
N VAL A 119 0.45 5.26 20.75
CA VAL A 119 -0.32 6.15 19.87
C VAL A 119 -1.36 5.34 19.10
N ILE A 120 -2.53 5.92 18.93
CA ILE A 120 -3.56 5.43 18.03
C ILE A 120 -3.55 6.29 16.76
N HIS A 121 -3.52 5.63 15.62
CA HIS A 121 -3.77 6.23 14.32
C HIS A 121 -5.24 5.97 13.98
N LEU A 122 -6.06 7.02 14.00
CA LEU A 122 -7.48 6.97 13.66
C LEU A 122 -7.67 7.43 12.22
N GLN A 123 -8.20 6.57 11.37
CA GLN A 123 -8.56 6.92 10.01
C GLN A 123 -9.97 7.51 10.00
N MET A 124 -10.06 8.81 9.72
CA MET A 124 -11.30 9.56 9.65
C MET A 124 -11.97 9.40 8.27
N PRO A 125 -13.29 9.57 8.16
CA PRO A 125 -14.03 9.42 6.89
C PRO A 125 -13.57 10.42 5.81
N ASN A 126 -12.99 11.55 6.21
CA ASN A 126 -12.44 12.56 5.32
C ASN A 126 -11.05 12.18 4.75
N LYS A 127 -10.63 10.91 4.88
CA LYS A 127 -9.33 10.36 4.43
C LYS A 127 -8.12 10.93 5.17
N GLN A 128 -8.33 11.67 6.25
CA GLN A 128 -7.25 12.11 7.13
C GLN A 128 -6.97 11.04 8.19
N VAL A 129 -5.71 10.93 8.60
CA VAL A 129 -5.31 10.07 9.71
C VAL A 129 -4.93 10.97 10.86
N ASP A 130 -5.66 10.87 11.96
CA ASP A 130 -5.34 11.55 13.21
C ASP A 130 -4.45 10.67 14.07
N VAL A 131 -3.43 11.26 14.72
CA VAL A 131 -2.51 10.54 15.61
C VAL A 131 -2.62 11.11 17.01
N ILE A 132 -3.00 10.26 17.96
CA ILE A 132 -3.33 10.65 19.33
C ILE A 132 -2.65 9.69 20.30
N GLU A 133 -2.10 10.21 21.39
CA GLU A 133 -1.57 9.37 22.47
C GLU A 133 -2.71 8.68 23.22
N VAL A 134 -2.50 7.41 23.60
CA VAL A 134 -3.51 6.60 24.26
C VAL A 134 -3.00 5.91 25.51
N THR A 135 -3.89 5.79 26.49
CA THR A 135 -3.69 5.02 27.71
C THR A 135 -4.78 3.95 27.84
N GLN A 136 -4.53 2.91 28.63
CA GLN A 136 -5.52 1.85 28.87
C GLN A 136 -6.78 2.44 29.51
N GLY A 137 -7.95 2.03 29.00
CA GLY A 137 -9.25 2.26 29.63
C GLY A 137 -9.52 1.28 30.77
N ILE A 138 -10.81 1.05 31.08
CA ILE A 138 -11.22 0.16 32.18
C ILE A 138 -11.17 -1.31 31.70
N SER A 139 -11.50 -1.53 30.42
CA SER A 139 -11.51 -2.85 29.78
C SER A 139 -10.35 -3.03 28.80
N GLU A 140 -10.07 -4.28 28.39
CA GLU A 140 -9.13 -4.60 27.31
C GLU A 140 -9.62 -4.11 25.94
N TYR A 141 -10.92 -3.82 25.79
CA TYR A 141 -11.51 -3.26 24.57
C TYR A 141 -11.62 -1.74 24.62
N GLU A 142 -11.10 -1.10 25.65
CA GLU A 142 -11.32 0.32 25.89
C GLU A 142 -10.00 1.06 26.00
N VAL A 143 -9.91 2.19 25.29
CA VAL A 143 -8.74 3.07 25.32
C VAL A 143 -9.17 4.50 25.60
N LEU A 144 -8.34 5.21 26.38
CA LEU A 144 -8.53 6.62 26.70
C LEU A 144 -7.60 7.47 25.82
N LEU A 145 -8.19 8.41 25.08
CA LEU A 145 -7.48 9.37 24.25
C LEU A 145 -6.94 10.54 25.08
N ALA A 146 -5.70 10.98 24.81
CA ALA A 146 -5.12 12.17 25.43
C ALA A 146 -5.78 13.48 24.99
N ARG A 147 -6.39 13.49 23.80
CA ARG A 147 -7.16 14.63 23.27
C ARG A 147 -8.33 14.18 22.42
N ALA A 148 -9.29 15.07 22.22
CA ALA A 148 -10.38 14.84 21.30
C ALA A 148 -9.87 14.68 19.84
N PRO A 149 -10.51 13.80 19.05
CA PRO A 149 -10.26 13.70 17.61
C PRO A 149 -10.53 15.01 16.88
N THR A 150 -9.78 15.27 15.80
CA THR A 150 -9.93 16.49 14.98
C THR A 150 -11.24 16.52 14.19
N SER A 151 -11.86 15.37 13.96
CA SER A 151 -13.17 15.25 13.32
C SER A 151 -13.97 14.12 13.96
N LEU A 152 -15.28 14.13 13.72
CA LEU A 152 -16.19 13.12 14.26
C LEU A 152 -15.81 11.72 13.76
N ILE A 153 -15.84 10.77 14.69
CA ILE A 153 -15.65 9.34 14.41
C ILE A 153 -16.97 8.78 13.89
N VAL A 154 -16.89 7.99 12.82
CA VAL A 154 -18.02 7.21 12.31
C VAL A 154 -17.97 5.84 12.97
N LEU A 155 -18.99 5.52 13.77
CA LEU A 155 -19.05 4.34 14.63
C LEU A 155 -19.68 3.13 13.92
N GLU A 156 -20.65 3.37 13.05
CA GLU A 156 -21.37 2.31 12.34
C GLU A 156 -21.40 2.58 10.84
N TYR A 157 -21.74 1.54 10.08
CA TYR A 157 -22.07 1.64 8.66
C TYR A 157 -23.39 2.40 8.49
N GLU A 158 -23.39 3.70 8.75
CA GLU A 158 -24.56 4.55 8.55
C GLU A 158 -24.53 5.07 7.09
N GLY A 159 -25.44 4.55 6.26
CA GLY A 159 -25.75 5.14 4.95
C GLY A 159 -24.63 5.09 3.90
N ASN A 160 -23.77 4.06 3.91
CA ASN A 160 -22.61 3.83 3.00
C ASN A 160 -21.27 4.42 3.43
N ILE A 161 -21.10 4.84 4.69
CA ILE A 161 -19.80 5.30 5.20
C ILE A 161 -19.19 4.19 6.05
N SER A 162 -17.98 3.74 5.69
CA SER A 162 -17.25 2.73 6.46
C SER A 162 -16.92 3.26 7.85
N ALA A 163 -17.01 2.38 8.86
CA ALA A 163 -16.61 2.69 10.23
C ALA A 163 -15.14 3.15 10.28
N SER A 164 -14.84 4.03 11.24
CA SER A 164 -13.49 4.56 11.40
C SER A 164 -12.54 3.45 11.87
N THR A 165 -11.52 3.18 11.07
CA THR A 165 -10.51 2.16 11.36
C THR A 165 -9.41 2.75 12.24
N TYR A 166 -8.85 1.93 13.13
CA TYR A 166 -7.76 2.32 14.02
C TYR A 166 -6.55 1.39 13.92
N LEU A 167 -5.40 1.92 14.33
CA LEU A 167 -4.14 1.20 14.46
C LEU A 167 -3.40 1.68 15.71
N VAL A 168 -3.13 0.81 16.68
CA VAL A 168 -2.42 1.15 17.93
C VAL A 168 -0.97 0.70 17.87
N THR A 169 -0.03 1.64 17.95
CA THR A 169 1.41 1.38 17.85
C THR A 169 2.20 1.98 19.01
N THR A 170 3.39 1.42 19.26
CA THR A 170 4.40 2.00 20.18
C THR A 170 5.27 3.07 19.51
N ASP A 171 5.22 3.19 18.19
CA ASP A 171 6.04 4.11 17.39
C ASP A 171 5.22 5.29 16.90
N THR A 172 5.81 6.49 16.94
CA THR A 172 5.27 7.71 16.32
C THR A 172 5.67 7.80 14.84
N HIS A 173 6.72 7.07 14.44
CA HIS A 173 7.24 7.00 13.08
C HIS A 173 7.03 5.62 12.46
N SER A 174 5.79 5.15 12.42
CA SER A 174 5.46 4.01 11.58
C SER A 174 5.67 4.40 10.11
N LYS A 175 6.79 3.98 9.52
CA LYS A 175 6.99 4.04 8.07
C LYS A 175 5.83 3.27 7.44
N ARG A 176 4.90 4.01 6.84
CA ARG A 176 3.68 3.48 6.23
C ARG A 176 4.09 2.58 5.07
N ASP A 177 3.73 1.30 5.15
CA ASP A 177 3.93 0.38 4.03
C ASP A 177 2.84 0.66 3.00
N LEU A 178 3.22 1.36 1.93
CA LEU A 178 2.36 1.56 0.77
C LEU A 178 2.47 0.32 -0.12
N PHE A 179 1.32 -0.13 -0.62
CA PHE A 179 1.22 -1.19 -1.62
C PHE A 179 0.54 -0.66 -2.88
N LEU A 180 1.07 -1.05 -4.04
CA LEU A 180 0.58 -0.73 -5.36
C LEU A 180 -0.26 -1.89 -5.87
N ILE A 181 -1.52 -1.64 -6.21
CA ILE A 181 -2.41 -2.65 -6.78
C ILE A 181 -1.92 -3.04 -8.16
N THR A 182 -1.64 -4.33 -8.35
CA THR A 182 -1.19 -4.86 -9.64
C THR A 182 -2.34 -5.25 -10.54
N GLU A 183 -3.32 -5.94 -9.96
CA GLU A 183 -4.49 -6.47 -10.65
C GLU A 183 -5.69 -6.44 -9.71
N LYS A 184 -6.89 -6.54 -10.27
CA LYS A 184 -8.14 -6.75 -9.54
C LYS A 184 -8.86 -7.89 -10.23
N SER A 185 -9.07 -8.99 -9.52
CA SER A 185 -9.74 -10.18 -10.03
C SER A 185 -10.95 -10.50 -9.16
N GLY A 186 -12.10 -10.80 -9.79
CA GLY A 186 -13.34 -11.08 -9.07
C GLY A 186 -14.53 -10.24 -9.56
N GLY A 187 -15.74 -10.66 -9.17
CA GLY A 187 -17.00 -10.07 -9.63
C GLY A 187 -18.18 -10.35 -8.69
N CYS A 188 -18.98 -9.30 -8.49
CA CYS A 188 -20.27 -9.22 -7.79
C CYS A 188 -20.30 -9.37 -6.25
N ALA A 189 -19.46 -10.20 -5.63
CA ALA A 189 -19.51 -10.40 -4.17
C ALA A 189 -18.16 -10.16 -3.47
N GLU A 190 -17.10 -10.85 -3.90
CA GLU A 190 -15.77 -10.74 -3.31
C GLU A 190 -14.73 -10.59 -4.44
N SER A 191 -13.77 -9.69 -4.25
CA SER A 191 -12.67 -9.45 -5.18
C SER A 191 -11.33 -9.72 -4.49
N SER A 192 -10.44 -10.43 -5.18
CA SER A 192 -9.04 -10.55 -4.78
C SER A 192 -8.23 -9.38 -5.34
N ILE A 193 -7.45 -8.76 -4.45
CA ILE A 193 -6.63 -7.59 -4.76
C ILE A 193 -5.17 -7.93 -4.48
N PRO A 194 -4.44 -8.45 -5.49
CA PRO A 194 -2.99 -8.57 -5.39
C PRO A 194 -2.34 -7.18 -5.45
N ALA A 195 -1.43 -6.92 -4.50
CA ALA A 195 -0.66 -5.69 -4.43
C ALA A 195 0.80 -5.95 -4.06
N ILE A 196 1.69 -5.11 -4.59
CA ILE A 196 3.15 -5.20 -4.36
C ILE A 196 3.63 -3.98 -3.59
N ASN A 197 4.72 -4.08 -2.83
CA ASN A 197 5.21 -2.89 -2.10
C ASN A 197 5.52 -1.73 -3.05
N TYR A 198 5.20 -0.52 -2.62
CA TYR A 198 5.61 0.71 -3.29
C TYR A 198 6.90 1.24 -2.69
N THR A 199 7.80 1.74 -3.54
CA THR A 199 9.00 2.46 -3.11
C THR A 199 9.46 3.41 -4.20
N ASP A 200 9.96 4.58 -3.81
CA ASP A 200 10.59 5.55 -4.72
C ASP A 200 11.80 4.96 -5.45
N GLN A 201 12.37 3.87 -4.91
CA GLN A 201 13.49 3.17 -5.52
C GLN A 201 13.18 2.63 -6.92
N TYR A 202 11.90 2.48 -7.27
CA TYR A 202 11.46 2.14 -8.62
C TYR A 202 11.88 3.19 -9.66
N TYR A 203 12.02 4.45 -9.27
CA TYR A 203 12.23 5.59 -10.16
C TYR A 203 13.62 6.23 -10.06
N LEU A 204 14.59 5.57 -9.38
CA LEU A 204 15.92 6.15 -9.12
C LEU A 204 16.67 6.66 -10.36
N LYS A 205 16.40 6.09 -11.53
CA LYS A 205 17.08 6.40 -12.79
C LYS A 205 16.26 7.25 -13.74
N ASP A 206 15.10 7.74 -13.32
CA ASP A 206 14.29 8.61 -14.17
C ASP A 206 14.97 9.96 -14.40
N LYS A 207 15.72 10.46 -13.40
CA LYS A 207 16.45 11.73 -13.47
C LYS A 207 17.67 11.71 -14.40
N ASP A 208 18.15 10.53 -14.78
CA ASP A 208 19.30 10.40 -15.70
C ASP A 208 18.93 10.80 -17.14
N TYR A 209 17.64 10.97 -17.44
CA TYR A 209 17.09 11.21 -18.79
C TYR A 209 16.17 12.45 -18.86
N ILE A 210 16.25 13.36 -17.88
CA ILE A 210 15.53 14.65 -17.84
C ILE A 210 16.44 15.76 -18.35
#